data_AF-A0A382KAZ3-F1
#
_entry.id   AF-A0A382KAZ3-F1
#
_cell.length_a   1.000
_cell.length_b   1.000
_cell.length_c   1.000
_cell.angle_alpha   90.00
_cell.angle_beta   90.00
_cell.angle_gamma   90.00
#
_symmetry.space_group_name_H-M   'P 1'
#
loop_
_entity.id
_entity.type
_entity.pdbx_description
1 polymer ?
#
loop_
_entity_poly.entity_id
_entity_poly.type
_entity_poly.pdbx_seq_one_letter_code
_entity_poly.pdbx_strand_id
1 'polypeptide(L)'
;ASSIDEAKLALEAGSFEGMRLLNSSLLTSFAFKEGLSFLFGFGDKIVTVSVLLFAVSTAIAWSFYGNRAAVYLFGEKAIMPYLWVYVLFVFIGGIAELEAIWAFGDAALGIMTFPNLISIVLLTGALKGMTKDYFKQDHVPYQK
;
A
#
# COMPACT_ATOMS: atom_id res chain seq x y z
N ALA A 1 15.51 13.21 -9.24
CA ALA A 1 16.65 13.69 -8.42
C ALA A 1 16.76 12.78 -7.20
N SER A 2 17.94 12.22 -6.92
CA SER A 2 18.13 11.16 -5.90
C SER A 2 18.80 11.66 -4.62
N SER A 3 19.14 12.94 -4.51
CA SER A 3 19.77 13.50 -3.31
C SER A 3 19.09 14.81 -2.86
N ILE A 4 19.12 15.04 -1.55
CA ILE A 4 18.61 16.24 -0.89
C ILE A 4 19.42 17.48 -1.30
N ASP A 5 20.67 17.30 -1.75
CA ASP A 5 21.55 18.38 -2.18
C ASP A 5 21.16 18.94 -3.56
N GLU A 6 20.70 18.09 -4.49
CA GLU A 6 20.13 18.55 -5.76
C GLU A 6 18.85 19.39 -5.53
N ALA A 7 18.04 19.02 -4.53
CA ALA A 7 16.83 19.76 -4.19
C ALA A 7 17.13 21.15 -3.61
N LYS A 8 18.19 21.28 -2.79
CA LYS A 8 18.63 22.57 -2.24
C LYS A 8 19.21 23.50 -3.30
N LEU A 9 20.05 22.97 -4.19
CA LEU A 9 20.64 23.72 -5.31
C LEU A 9 19.57 24.29 -6.26
N ALA A 10 18.50 23.54 -6.51
CA ALA A 10 17.40 23.99 -7.35
C ALA A 10 16.57 25.13 -6.71
N LEU A 11 16.46 25.14 -5.38
CA LEU A 11 15.74 26.19 -4.64
C LEU A 11 16.54 27.50 -4.57
N GLU A 12 17.86 27.43 -4.38
CA GLU A 12 18.73 28.61 -4.39
C GLU A 12 18.85 29.25 -5.78
N ALA A 13 18.79 28.45 -6.84
CA ALA A 13 18.97 28.94 -8.22
C ALA A 13 17.78 29.72 -8.78
N GLY A 14 16.60 29.71 -8.12
CA GLY A 14 15.40 30.43 -8.56
C GLY A 14 14.86 30.04 -9.95
N SER A 15 15.42 29.00 -10.56
CA SER A 15 15.06 28.50 -11.88
C SER A 15 14.15 27.28 -11.73
N PHE A 16 12.85 27.49 -11.94
CA PHE A 16 11.87 26.42 -12.05
C PHE A 16 11.94 25.78 -13.45
N GLU A 17 13.12 25.33 -13.87
CA GLU A 17 13.30 24.60 -15.12
C GLU A 17 13.09 23.11 -14.85
N GLY A 18 11.91 22.61 -15.23
CA GLY A 18 11.64 21.18 -15.44
C GLY A 18 12.20 20.25 -14.37
N MET A 19 11.64 20.32 -13.15
CA MET A 19 11.93 19.41 -12.05
C MET A 19 11.96 17.96 -12.57
N ARG A 20 13.13 17.31 -12.61
CA ARG A 20 13.22 15.84 -12.66
C ARG A 20 12.37 15.36 -11.49
N LEU A 21 11.16 14.89 -11.79
CA LEU A 21 10.12 14.51 -10.84
C LEU A 21 10.79 13.91 -9.59
N LEU A 22 10.76 14.66 -8.49
CA LEU A 22 11.21 14.13 -7.21
C LEU A 22 10.36 12.88 -6.95
N ASN A 23 10.99 11.80 -6.47
CA ASN A 23 10.24 10.65 -6.00
C ASN A 23 9.19 11.13 -4.97
N SER A 24 7.96 10.61 -5.04
CA SER A 24 6.85 11.05 -4.18
C SER A 24 7.22 11.10 -2.70
N SER A 25 8.01 10.12 -2.21
CA SER A 25 8.46 10.07 -0.82
C SER A 25 9.38 11.25 -0.44
N LEU A 26 10.31 11.62 -1.32
CA LEU A 26 11.23 12.75 -1.13
C LEU A 26 10.49 14.09 -1.18
N LEU A 27 9.53 14.22 -2.09
CA LEU A 27 8.71 15.43 -2.21
C LEU A 27 7.87 15.65 -0.95
N THR A 28 7.23 14.60 -0.42
CA THR A 28 6.48 14.69 0.84
C THR A 28 7.40 14.99 2.02
N SER A 29 8.58 14.38 2.09
CA SER A 29 9.57 14.65 3.16
C SER A 29 10.03 16.12 3.14
N PHE A 30 10.32 16.66 1.95
CA PHE A 30 10.68 18.06 1.77
C PHE A 30 9.53 19.00 2.18
N ALA A 31 8.31 18.73 1.73
CA ALA A 31 7.14 19.54 2.08
C ALA A 31 6.88 19.57 3.60
N PHE A 32 7.07 18.44 4.30
CA PHE A 32 6.94 18.39 5.76
C PHE A 32 8.05 19.14 6.47
N LYS A 33 9.28 19.08 5.96
CA LYS A 33 10.39 19.85 6.51
C LYS A 33 10.15 21.34 6.41
N GLU A 34 9.72 21.81 5.24
CA GLU A 34 9.45 23.23 5.00
C GLU A 34 8.21 23.70 5.78
N GLY A 35 7.12 22.95 5.68
CA GLY A 35 5.83 23.31 6.30
C GLY A 35 5.82 23.28 7.83
N LEU A 36 6.66 22.45 8.47
CA LEU A 36 6.76 22.40 9.93
C LEU A 36 7.99 23.11 10.49
N SER A 37 8.80 23.75 9.63
CA SER A 37 10.02 24.46 10.03
C SER A 37 9.80 25.49 11.16
N PHE A 38 8.63 26.14 11.19
CA PHE A 38 8.26 27.12 12.22
C PHE A 38 8.07 26.51 13.62
N LEU A 39 7.77 25.20 13.71
CA LEU A 39 7.51 24.49 14.95
C LEU A 39 8.69 23.61 15.36
N PHE A 40 9.28 22.88 14.42
CA PHE A 40 10.50 22.08 14.62
C PHE A 40 11.18 21.71 13.29
N GLY A 41 12.51 21.75 13.26
CA GLY A 41 13.31 21.54 12.03
C GLY A 41 13.47 20.09 11.56
N PHE A 42 12.70 19.13 12.09
CA PHE A 42 12.83 17.69 11.83
C PHE A 42 11.59 17.05 11.17
N GLY A 43 10.78 17.84 10.45
CA GLY A 43 9.58 17.34 9.75
C GLY A 43 9.85 16.21 8.76
N ASP A 44 11.02 16.20 8.13
CA ASP A 44 11.52 15.13 7.25
C ASP A 44 11.64 13.76 7.96
N LYS A 45 12.06 13.77 9.23
CA LYS A 45 12.21 12.54 10.04
C LYS A 45 10.87 11.90 10.37
N ILE A 46 9.82 12.69 10.56
CA ILE A 46 8.46 12.18 10.81
C ILE A 46 8.02 11.33 9.63
N VAL A 47 8.14 11.86 8.41
CA VAL A 47 7.77 11.14 7.18
C VAL A 47 8.56 9.84 7.05
N THR A 48 9.86 9.85 7.36
CA THR A 48 10.71 8.65 7.31
C THR A 48 10.19 7.56 8.25
N VAL A 49 9.86 7.90 9.49
CA VAL A 49 9.33 6.95 10.48
C VAL A 49 7.93 6.46 10.07
N SER A 50 7.07 7.35 9.56
CA SER A 50 5.74 6.98 9.08
C SER A 50 5.80 6.01 7.91
N VAL A 51 6.68 6.25 6.93
CA VAL A 51 6.86 5.36 5.77
C VAL A 51 7.36 3.99 6.21
N LEU A 52 8.31 3.93 7.16
CA LEU A 52 8.79 2.66 7.71
C LEU A 52 7.67 1.85 8.36
N LEU A 53 6.91 2.47 9.27
CA LEU A 53 5.78 1.81 9.95
C LEU A 53 4.69 1.38 8.96
N PHE A 54 4.39 2.22 7.97
CA PHE A 54 3.42 1.91 6.94
C PHE A 54 3.86 0.74 6.07
N ALA A 55 5.12 0.71 5.62
CA ALA A 55 5.68 -0.38 4.84
C ALA A 55 5.63 -1.71 5.61
N VAL A 56 5.99 -1.72 6.90
CA VAL A 56 5.92 -2.93 7.75
C VAL A 56 4.47 -3.40 7.90
N SER A 57 3.54 -2.50 8.23
CA SER A 57 2.12 -2.87 8.40
C SER A 57 1.51 -3.42 7.10
N THR A 58 1.89 -2.85 5.96
CA THR A 58 1.41 -3.25 4.64
C THR A 58 1.98 -4.62 4.27
N ALA A 59 3.28 -4.86 4.51
CA ALA A 59 3.89 -6.18 4.27
C ALA A 59 3.21 -7.27 5.11
N ILE A 60 2.90 -7.01 6.38
CA ILE A 60 2.20 -7.97 7.24
C ILE A 60 0.80 -8.28 6.69
N ALA A 61 0.04 -7.25 6.31
CA ALA A 61 -1.31 -7.42 5.78
C ALA A 61 -1.31 -8.24 4.48
N TRP A 62 -0.43 -7.91 3.52
CA TRP A 62 -0.35 -8.62 2.25
C TRP A 62 0.18 -10.06 2.41
N SER A 63 1.10 -10.29 3.35
CA SER A 63 1.52 -11.65 3.72
C SER A 63 0.33 -12.49 4.18
N PHE A 64 -0.52 -11.93 5.07
CA PHE A 64 -1.72 -12.61 5.54
C PHE A 64 -2.72 -12.91 4.42
N TYR A 65 -3.02 -11.93 3.57
CA TYR A 65 -3.97 -12.11 2.46
C TYR A 65 -3.52 -13.19 1.48
N GLY A 66 -2.25 -13.16 1.05
CA GLY A 66 -1.74 -14.18 0.14
C GLY A 66 -1.64 -15.55 0.81
N ASN A 67 -1.38 -15.62 2.14
CA ASN A 67 -1.45 -16.88 2.88
C ASN A 67 -2.87 -17.48 2.83
N ARG A 68 -3.91 -16.67 3.07
CA ARG A 68 -5.30 -17.13 2.97
C ARG A 68 -5.65 -17.58 1.53
N ALA A 69 -5.16 -16.87 0.51
CA ALA A 69 -5.35 -17.26 -0.88
C ALA A 69 -4.63 -18.58 -1.22
N ALA A 70 -3.39 -18.77 -0.76
CA ALA A 70 -2.63 -20.00 -0.95
C ALA A 70 -3.31 -21.19 -0.28
N VAL A 71 -3.83 -21.01 0.94
CA VAL A 71 -4.61 -22.05 1.64
C VAL A 71 -5.90 -22.38 0.89
N TYR A 72 -6.60 -21.38 0.34
CA TYR A 72 -7.81 -21.61 -0.45
C TYR A 72 -7.54 -22.44 -1.72
N LEU A 73 -6.41 -22.21 -2.39
CA LEU A 73 -6.07 -22.87 -3.65
C LEU A 73 -5.38 -24.24 -3.46
N PHE A 74 -4.49 -24.35 -2.48
CA PHE A 74 -3.56 -25.49 -2.33
C PHE A 74 -3.66 -26.20 -0.98
N GLY A 75 -4.54 -25.73 -0.07
CA GLY A 75 -4.72 -26.27 1.26
C GLY A 75 -3.67 -25.81 2.28
N GLU A 76 -3.81 -26.27 3.53
CA GLU A 76 -2.99 -25.82 4.66
C GLU A 76 -1.49 -26.12 4.52
N LYS A 77 -1.12 -27.14 3.74
CA LYS A 77 0.29 -27.49 3.52
C LYS A 77 1.06 -26.43 2.72
N ALA A 78 0.35 -25.53 2.03
CA ALA A 78 0.96 -24.46 1.24
C ALA A 78 1.40 -23.23 2.06
N ILE A 79 1.03 -23.14 3.35
CA ILE A 79 1.36 -22.00 4.22
C ILE A 79 2.87 -21.77 4.28
N MET A 80 3.64 -22.81 4.62
CA MET A 80 5.08 -22.68 4.81
C MET A 80 5.83 -22.36 3.50
N PRO A 81 5.57 -23.07 2.38
CA PRO A 81 6.13 -22.69 1.08
C PRO A 81 5.79 -21.24 0.67
N TYR A 82 4.55 -20.80 0.88
CA TYR A 82 4.13 -19.44 0.57
C TYR A 82 4.91 -18.39 1.36
N LEU A 83 5.12 -18.60 2.66
CA LEU A 83 5.87 -17.65 3.51
C LEU A 83 7.32 -17.49 3.05
N TRP A 84 7.99 -18.57 2.65
CA TRP A 84 9.34 -18.50 2.09
C TRP A 84 9.38 -17.71 0.78
N VAL A 85 8.43 -17.97 -0.11
CA VAL A 85 8.29 -17.22 -1.36
C VAL A 85 8.02 -15.75 -1.06
N TYR A 86 7.12 -15.44 -0.14
CA TYR A 86 6.78 -14.07 0.24
C TYR A 86 8.00 -13.29 0.73
N VAL A 87 8.79 -13.85 1.65
CA VAL A 87 10.01 -13.20 2.17
C VAL A 87 11.03 -12.97 1.06
N LEU A 88 11.18 -13.93 0.13
CA LEU A 88 12.05 -13.77 -1.04
C LEU A 88 11.60 -12.60 -1.93
N PHE A 89 10.29 -12.48 -2.20
CA PHE A 89 9.74 -11.38 -2.99
C PHE A 89 9.88 -10.02 -2.29
N VAL A 90 9.77 -9.96 -0.96
CA VAL A 90 10.05 -8.74 -0.19
C VAL A 90 11.50 -8.31 -0.36
N PHE A 91 12.45 -9.25 -0.31
CA PHE A 91 13.86 -8.96 -0.55
C PHE A 91 14.10 -8.44 -1.98
N ILE A 92 13.53 -9.11 -2.99
CA ILE A 92 13.63 -8.69 -4.39
C ILE A 92 13.04 -7.29 -4.57
N GLY A 93 11.89 -6.99 -3.94
CA GLY A 93 11.27 -5.66 -3.98
C GLY A 93 12.12 -4.56 -3.34
N GLY A 94 13.04 -4.90 -2.43
CA GLY A 94 13.98 -3.94 -1.84
C GLY A 94 15.16 -3.56 -2.76
N ILE A 95 15.45 -4.37 -3.78
CA ILE A 95 16.59 -4.18 -4.69
C ILE A 95 16.20 -3.94 -6.15
N ALA A 96 14.93 -4.17 -6.52
CA ALA A 96 14.43 -3.97 -7.86
C ALA A 96 14.12 -2.50 -8.16
N GLU A 97 14.12 -2.14 -9.45
CA GLU A 97 13.79 -0.79 -9.91
C GLU A 97 12.35 -0.41 -9.56
N LEU A 98 12.18 0.81 -9.06
CA LEU A 98 10.89 1.28 -8.53
C LEU A 98 9.79 1.24 -9.60
N GLU A 99 10.10 1.70 -10.82
CA GLU A 99 9.15 1.70 -11.94
C GLU A 99 8.70 0.28 -12.31
N ALA A 100 9.60 -0.69 -12.27
CA ALA A 100 9.30 -2.08 -12.54
C ALA A 100 8.37 -2.68 -11.47
N ILE A 101 8.60 -2.36 -10.19
CA ILE A 101 7.77 -2.82 -9.08
C ILE A 101 6.35 -2.24 -9.21
N TRP A 102 6.21 -0.95 -9.53
CA TRP A 102 4.90 -0.33 -9.74
C TRP A 102 4.18 -0.95 -10.92
N ALA A 103 4.85 -1.11 -12.07
CA ALA A 103 4.25 -1.73 -13.25
C ALA A 103 3.78 -3.16 -12.98
N PHE A 104 4.58 -3.95 -12.25
CA PHE A 104 4.19 -5.30 -11.83
C PHE A 104 3.00 -5.28 -10.86
N GLY A 105 3.02 -4.38 -9.87
CA GLY A 105 1.96 -4.22 -8.89
C GLY A 105 0.62 -3.86 -9.52
N ASP A 106 0.62 -2.89 -10.43
CA ASP A 106 -0.58 -2.45 -11.15
C ASP A 106 -1.16 -3.58 -12.03
N ALA A 107 -0.31 -4.33 -12.72
CA ALA A 107 -0.75 -5.47 -13.52
C ALA A 107 -1.35 -6.58 -12.65
N ALA A 108 -0.68 -6.95 -11.55
CA ALA A 108 -1.16 -7.98 -10.62
C ALA A 108 -2.48 -7.56 -9.94
N LEU A 109 -2.57 -6.31 -9.50
CA LEU A 109 -3.79 -5.76 -8.90
C LEU A 109 -4.93 -5.73 -9.91
N GLY A 110 -4.66 -5.37 -11.17
CA GLY A 110 -5.65 -5.40 -12.25
C GLY A 110 -6.21 -6.81 -12.47
N ILE A 111 -5.34 -7.82 -12.57
CA ILE A 111 -5.73 -9.22 -12.76
C ILE A 111 -6.58 -9.74 -11.59
N MET A 112 -6.26 -9.35 -10.35
CA MET A 112 -7.03 -9.73 -9.15
C MET A 112 -8.39 -9.00 -9.09
N THR A 113 -8.39 -7.71 -9.40
CA THR A 113 -9.56 -6.84 -9.26
C THR A 113 -10.63 -7.18 -10.30
N PHE A 114 -10.23 -7.49 -11.53
CA PHE A 114 -11.16 -7.78 -12.63
C PHE A 114 -12.19 -8.90 -12.32
N PRO A 115 -11.81 -10.14 -11.97
CA PRO A 115 -12.76 -11.19 -11.63
C PRO A 115 -13.56 -10.88 -10.36
N ASN A 116 -12.96 -10.17 -9.40
CA ASN A 116 -13.63 -9.78 -8.16
C ASN A 116 -14.79 -8.81 -8.44
N LEU A 117 -14.56 -7.77 -9.24
CA LEU A 117 -15.58 -6.80 -9.61
C LEU A 117 -16.72 -7.46 -10.39
N ILE A 118 -16.42 -8.36 -11.34
CA ILE A 118 -17.45 -9.12 -12.07
C ILE A 118 -18.32 -9.91 -11.09
N SER A 119 -17.68 -10.60 -10.13
CA SER A 119 -18.39 -11.41 -9.13
C SER A 119 -19.31 -10.55 -8.26
N ILE A 120 -18.85 -9.37 -7.82
CA ILE A 120 -19.66 -8.43 -7.02
C ILE A 120 -20.88 -7.95 -7.82
N VAL A 121 -20.70 -7.60 -9.09
CA VAL A 121 -21.82 -7.17 -9.94
C VAL A 121 -22.86 -8.27 -10.09
N LEU A 122 -22.43 -9.52 -10.36
CA LEU A 122 -23.34 -10.65 -10.47
C LEU A 122 -24.04 -11.00 -9.15
N LEU A 123 -23.36 -10.84 -8.01
CA LEU A 123 -23.89 -11.15 -6.68
C LEU A 123 -24.76 -10.03 -6.08
N THR A 124 -24.88 -8.87 -6.75
CA THR A 124 -25.62 -7.71 -6.23
C THR A 124 -27.08 -8.05 -5.87
N GLY A 125 -27.74 -8.90 -6.66
CA GLY A 125 -29.11 -9.35 -6.37
C GLY A 125 -29.22 -10.16 -5.08
N ALA A 126 -28.32 -11.14 -4.89
CA ALA A 126 -28.27 -11.95 -3.68
C ALA A 126 -27.94 -11.10 -2.45
N LEU A 127 -26.98 -10.18 -2.57
CA LEU A 127 -26.62 -9.24 -1.51
C LEU A 127 -27.81 -8.40 -1.07
N LYS A 128 -28.62 -7.89 -2.01
CA LYS A 128 -29.82 -7.12 -1.70
C LYS A 128 -30.85 -7.93 -0.91
N GLY A 129 -31.03 -9.20 -1.25
CA GLY A 129 -31.89 -10.13 -0.50
C GLY A 129 -31.39 -10.32 0.94
N MET A 130 -30.13 -10.73 1.10
CA MET A 130 -29.51 -10.93 2.41
C MET A 130 -29.53 -9.67 3.28
N THR A 131 -29.29 -8.49 2.67
CA THR A 131 -29.34 -7.21 3.37
C THR A 131 -30.75 -6.93 3.89
N LYS A 132 -31.78 -7.13 3.05
CA LYS A 132 -33.17 -6.93 3.46
C LYS A 132 -33.55 -7.88 4.60
N ASP A 133 -33.11 -9.13 4.54
CA ASP A 133 -33.42 -10.12 5.57
C ASP A 133 -32.66 -9.88 6.87
N TYR A 134 -31.40 -9.42 6.80
CA TYR A 134 -30.62 -8.98 7.96
C TYR A 134 -31.35 -7.87 8.72
N PHE A 135 -31.77 -6.80 8.04
CA PHE A 135 -32.45 -5.66 8.66
C PHE A 135 -33.90 -5.90 9.09
N LYS A 136 -34.51 -7.03 8.70
CA LYS A 136 -35.82 -7.44 9.24
C LYS A 136 -35.73 -8.09 10.61
N GLN A 137 -34.55 -8.58 11.00
CA GLN A 137 -34.38 -9.23 12.29
C GLN A 137 -34.32 -8.19 13.39
N ASP A 138 -35.08 -8.39 14.46
CA ASP A 138 -34.94 -7.57 15.66
C ASP A 138 -33.56 -7.80 16.27
N HIS A 139 -32.69 -6.79 16.16
CA HIS A 139 -31.35 -6.82 16.72
C HIS A 139 -31.43 -6.66 18.24
N VAL A 140 -31.68 -7.77 18.94
CA VAL A 140 -31.60 -7.79 20.41
C VAL A 140 -30.15 -7.51 20.83
N PRO A 141 -29.90 -6.49 21.67
CA PRO A 141 -28.57 -6.26 22.22
C PRO A 141 -28.11 -7.50 22.98
N TYR A 142 -26.87 -7.92 22.75
CA TYR A 142 -26.27 -9.04 23.46
C TYR A 142 -26.37 -8.80 24.98
N GLN A 143 -27.19 -9.61 25.66
CA GLN A 143 -27.27 -9.61 27.13
C GLN A 143 -26.11 -10.46 27.66
N LYS A 144 -25.20 -9.82 28.39
CA LYS A 144 -24.06 -10.45 29.06
C LYS A 144 -24.51 -11.43 30.16
#